data_AF-A0A383CGJ6-F1
#
_entry.id   AF-A0A383CGJ6-F1
#
_cell.length_a   1.000
_cell.length_b   1.000
_cell.length_c   1.000
_cell.angle_alpha   90.00
_cell.angle_beta   90.00
_cell.angle_gamma   90.00
#
_symmetry.space_group_name_H-M   'P 1'
#
loop_
_entity.id
_entity.type
_entity.pdbx_description
1 polymer ?
#
loop_
_entity_poly.entity_id
_entity_poly.type
_entity_poly.pdbx_seq_one_letter_code
_entity_poly.pdbx_strand_id
1 'polypeptide(L)'
;MNNIKGQSNRRLYTGGMLSAIAVFAVLYFFPIFTLYFENKITDIKYSVRSMLNQEPNMNSSIVMVNLDDYSKKQSGKPLWPYPDYADVIKKISAGGPTSIGIDFILANTIDTSGWSQVVSTMAHSLAINPYIVNMADFGDYHKPIDVDLHHDILYQLRL
;
A
#
# COMPACT_ATOMS: atom_id res chain seq x y z
N MET A 1 28.58 -59.13 -20.98
CA MET A 1 28.60 -58.15 -19.86
C MET A 1 28.53 -56.76 -20.46
N ASN A 2 27.36 -56.10 -20.39
CA ASN A 2 27.20 -54.74 -20.89
C ASN A 2 27.70 -53.74 -19.85
N ASN A 3 28.71 -52.96 -20.22
CA ASN A 3 29.38 -51.99 -19.37
C ASN A 3 28.59 -50.66 -19.44
N ILE A 4 27.60 -50.49 -18.55
CA ILE A 4 26.85 -49.24 -18.43
C ILE A 4 27.76 -48.22 -17.73
N LYS A 5 28.50 -47.44 -18.52
CA LYS A 5 29.24 -46.28 -18.01
C LYS A 5 28.24 -45.25 -17.48
N GLY A 6 28.20 -45.06 -16.16
CA GLY A 6 27.42 -44.00 -15.52
C GLY A 6 27.83 -42.64 -16.09
N GLN A 7 26.90 -41.96 -16.76
CA GLN A 7 27.13 -40.62 -17.30
C GLN A 7 27.35 -39.64 -16.14
N SER A 8 28.44 -38.88 -16.18
CA SER A 8 28.74 -37.91 -15.14
C SER A 8 27.77 -36.72 -15.21
N ASN A 9 26.96 -36.56 -14.16
CA ASN A 9 26.05 -35.41 -13.99
C ASN A 9 26.77 -34.05 -13.84
N ARG A 10 28.11 -34.03 -13.84
CA ARG A 10 28.93 -32.83 -13.67
C ARG A 10 28.60 -31.76 -14.71
N ARG A 11 28.36 -32.12 -15.97
CA ARG A 11 27.96 -31.17 -17.02
C ARG A 11 26.60 -30.53 -16.74
N LEU A 12 25.67 -31.31 -16.21
CA LEU A 12 24.34 -30.81 -15.81
C LEU A 12 24.45 -29.82 -14.65
N TYR A 13 25.23 -30.14 -13.61
CA TYR A 13 25.43 -29.26 -12.47
C TYR A 13 26.20 -27.99 -12.83
N THR A 14 27.25 -28.09 -13.63
CA THR A 14 28.02 -26.91 -14.08
C THR A 14 27.17 -26.01 -14.98
N GLY A 15 26.38 -26.59 -15.89
CA GLY A 15 25.43 -25.83 -16.70
C GLY A 15 24.37 -25.12 -15.84
N GLY A 16 23.78 -25.85 -14.88
CA GLY A 16 22.82 -25.29 -13.93
C GLY A 16 23.40 -24.14 -13.10
N MET A 17 24.61 -24.30 -12.57
CA MET A 17 25.30 -23.27 -11.80
C MET A 17 25.60 -22.02 -12.65
N LEU A 18 26.07 -22.19 -13.89
CA LEU A 18 26.30 -21.08 -14.81
C LEU A 18 25.01 -20.35 -15.17
N SER A 19 23.91 -21.08 -15.40
CA SER A 19 22.62 -20.46 -15.65
C SER A 19 22.09 -19.69 -14.44
N ALA A 20 22.27 -20.22 -13.21
CA ALA A 20 21.87 -19.53 -11.99
C ALA A 20 22.67 -18.23 -11.79
N ILE A 21 23.98 -18.26 -12.03
CA ILE A 21 24.84 -17.07 -11.96
C ILE A 21 24.44 -16.03 -13.00
N ALA A 22 24.16 -16.45 -14.24
CA ALA A 22 23.74 -15.55 -15.29
C ALA A 22 22.39 -14.88 -14.97
N VAL A 23 21.40 -15.65 -14.49
CA VAL A 23 20.11 -15.11 -14.04
C VAL A 23 20.30 -14.16 -12.87
N PHE A 24 21.12 -14.54 -11.87
CA PHE A 24 21.42 -13.67 -10.73
C PHE A 24 22.06 -12.35 -11.16
N ALA A 25 23.02 -12.38 -12.09
CA ALA A 25 23.65 -11.18 -12.63
C ALA A 25 22.62 -10.29 -13.34
N VAL A 26 21.70 -10.86 -14.13
CA VAL A 26 20.64 -10.09 -14.78
C VAL A 26 19.72 -9.44 -13.75
N LEU A 27 19.29 -10.20 -12.72
CA LEU A 27 18.47 -9.68 -11.63
C LEU A 27 19.17 -8.55 -10.86
N TYR A 28 20.47 -8.69 -10.62
CA TYR A 28 21.25 -7.74 -9.84
C TYR A 28 21.56 -6.44 -10.61
N PHE A 29 21.97 -6.55 -11.87
CA PHE A 29 22.42 -5.40 -12.67
C PHE A 29 21.29 -4.68 -13.41
N PHE A 30 20.14 -5.33 -13.65
CA PHE A 30 19.05 -4.77 -14.44
C PHE A 30 17.70 -4.73 -13.70
N PRO A 31 17.64 -4.18 -12.47
CA PRO A 31 16.43 -4.21 -11.63
C PRO A 31 15.22 -3.49 -12.27
N ILE A 32 15.45 -2.47 -13.09
CA ILE A 32 14.37 -1.74 -13.79
C ILE A 32 13.67 -2.64 -14.82
N PHE A 33 14.42 -3.47 -15.53
CA PHE A 33 13.85 -4.41 -16.50
C PHE A 33 13.13 -5.57 -15.80
N THR A 34 13.64 -6.01 -14.64
CA THR A 34 13.05 -7.12 -13.89
C THR A 34 11.82 -6.69 -13.12
N LEU A 35 11.75 -5.45 -12.66
CA LEU A 35 10.58 -4.88 -11.98
C LEU A 35 9.29 -5.04 -12.80
N TYR A 36 9.36 -4.81 -14.12
CA TYR A 36 8.22 -5.02 -15.01
C TYR A 36 7.75 -6.48 -14.99
N PHE A 37 8.69 -7.43 -15.08
CA PHE A 37 8.38 -8.86 -15.06
C PHE A 37 7.93 -9.32 -13.66
N GLU A 38 8.50 -8.80 -12.58
CA GLU A 38 8.11 -9.10 -11.21
C GLU A 38 6.66 -8.68 -10.93
N ASN A 39 6.29 -7.47 -11.34
CA ASN A 39 4.90 -7.00 -11.25
C ASN A 39 3.98 -7.92 -12.07
N LYS A 40 4.35 -8.23 -13.31
CA LYS A 40 3.54 -9.11 -14.17
C LYS A 40 3.41 -10.53 -13.64
N ILE A 41 4.48 -11.10 -13.07
CA ILE A 41 4.48 -12.43 -12.44
C ILE A 41 3.58 -12.40 -11.20
N THR A 42 3.60 -11.32 -10.44
CA THR A 42 2.71 -11.11 -9.29
C THR A 42 1.25 -11.11 -9.72
N ASP A 43 0.90 -10.36 -10.76
CA ASP A 43 -0.46 -10.33 -11.30
C ASP A 43 -0.90 -11.71 -11.81
N ILE A 44 -0.03 -12.41 -12.55
CA ILE A 44 -0.31 -13.76 -13.04
C ILE A 44 -0.54 -14.72 -11.86
N LYS A 45 0.28 -14.63 -10.81
CA LYS A 45 0.13 -15.46 -9.60
C LYS A 45 -1.22 -15.24 -8.93
N TYR A 46 -1.67 -13.98 -8.80
CA TYR A 46 -3.00 -13.68 -8.26
C TYR A 46 -4.11 -14.19 -9.19
N SER A 47 -3.99 -13.97 -10.51
CA SER A 47 -4.96 -14.47 -11.48
C SER A 47 -5.11 -16.00 -11.44
N VAL A 48 -4.00 -16.74 -11.38
CA VAL A 48 -4.01 -18.19 -11.26
C VAL A 48 -4.63 -18.65 -9.94
N ARG A 49 -4.31 -17.98 -8.82
CA ARG A 49 -4.94 -18.27 -7.51
C ARG A 49 -6.45 -18.05 -7.55
N SER A 50 -6.89 -16.97 -8.17
CA SER A 50 -8.30 -16.64 -8.36
C SER A 50 -9.02 -17.72 -9.18
N MET A 51 -8.43 -18.13 -10.31
CA MET A 51 -8.97 -19.21 -11.15
C MET A 51 -9.08 -20.54 -10.42
N LEU A 52 -8.17 -20.81 -9.48
CA LEU A 52 -8.14 -22.05 -8.69
C LEU A 52 -8.96 -21.96 -7.40
N ASN A 53 -9.66 -20.85 -7.14
CA ASN A 53 -10.35 -20.56 -5.87
C ASN A 53 -9.42 -20.73 -4.64
N GLN A 54 -8.14 -20.40 -4.79
CA GLN A 54 -7.12 -20.44 -3.74
C GLN A 54 -6.78 -19.05 -3.22
N GLU A 55 -7.76 -18.15 -3.25
CA GLU A 55 -7.62 -16.87 -2.59
C GLU A 55 -7.43 -17.10 -1.08
N PRO A 56 -6.50 -16.38 -0.43
CA PRO A 56 -6.38 -16.47 1.02
C PRO A 56 -7.72 -16.11 1.66
N ASN A 57 -8.12 -16.87 2.68
CA ASN A 57 -9.31 -16.56 3.45
C ASN A 57 -9.16 -15.15 4.04
N MET A 58 -9.95 -14.21 3.52
CA MET A 58 -10.07 -12.89 4.11
C MET A 58 -11.01 -12.97 5.29
N ASN A 59 -10.62 -12.39 6.42
CA ASN A 59 -11.53 -12.25 7.54
C ASN A 59 -12.69 -11.34 7.10
N SER A 60 -13.93 -11.85 7.12
CA SER A 60 -15.12 -11.09 6.71
C SER A 60 -15.37 -9.84 7.55
N SER A 61 -14.72 -9.75 8.72
CA SER A 61 -14.76 -8.57 9.59
C SER A 61 -13.78 -7.47 9.15
N ILE A 62 -12.98 -7.69 8.11
CA ILE A 62 -12.03 -6.72 7.58
C ILE A 62 -12.44 -6.33 6.16
N VAL A 63 -12.66 -5.04 5.96
CA VAL A 63 -12.91 -4.45 4.65
C VAL A 63 -11.76 -3.50 4.34
N MET A 64 -11.04 -3.76 3.24
CA MET A 64 -9.98 -2.88 2.75
C MET A 64 -10.50 -2.10 1.55
N VAL A 65 -10.36 -0.77 1.59
CA VAL A 65 -10.74 0.13 0.49
C VAL A 65 -9.48 0.84 0.02
N ASN A 66 -9.02 0.52 -1.19
CA ASN A 66 -7.86 1.18 -1.79
C ASN A 66 -8.32 2.30 -2.73
N LEU A 67 -7.80 3.50 -2.54
CA LEU A 67 -8.02 4.66 -3.41
C LEU A 67 -6.71 4.98 -4.12
N ASP A 68 -6.54 4.39 -5.29
CA ASP A 68 -5.31 4.43 -6.09
C ASP A 68 -5.53 5.07 -7.47
N ASP A 69 -4.52 5.01 -8.34
CA ASP A 69 -4.61 5.51 -9.72
C ASP A 69 -5.72 4.83 -10.54
N TYR A 70 -6.02 3.57 -10.26
CA TYR A 70 -7.14 2.88 -10.90
C TYR A 70 -8.46 3.50 -10.46
N SER A 71 -8.66 3.68 -9.16
CA SER A 71 -9.85 4.32 -8.58
C SER A 71 -10.02 5.76 -9.07
N LYS A 72 -8.91 6.49 -9.19
CA LYS A 72 -8.84 7.82 -9.79
C LYS A 72 -9.31 7.82 -11.25
N LYS A 73 -8.78 6.91 -12.09
CA LYS A 73 -9.23 6.75 -13.48
C LYS A 73 -10.71 6.43 -13.58
N GLN A 74 -11.21 5.51 -12.75
CA GLN A 74 -12.62 5.13 -12.72
C GLN A 74 -13.55 6.27 -12.29
N SER A 75 -13.10 7.15 -11.41
CA SER A 75 -13.89 8.30 -10.97
C SER A 75 -14.12 9.35 -12.08
N GLY A 76 -13.33 9.33 -13.16
CA GLY A 76 -13.35 10.36 -14.20
C GLY A 76 -12.83 11.73 -13.75
N LYS A 77 -12.32 11.85 -12.51
CA LYS A 77 -11.84 13.11 -11.95
C LYS A 77 -10.31 13.24 -12.10
N PRO A 78 -9.79 14.41 -12.52
CA PRO A 78 -8.34 14.63 -12.64
C PRO A 78 -7.62 14.63 -11.29
N LEU A 79 -8.33 15.00 -10.22
CA LEU A 79 -7.95 14.93 -8.82
C LEU A 79 -9.21 14.60 -8.01
N TRP A 80 -9.07 13.92 -6.88
CA TRP A 80 -10.16 13.75 -5.93
C TRP A 80 -10.20 14.97 -5.00
N PRO A 81 -11.28 15.76 -4.98
CA PRO A 81 -11.48 16.82 -4.01
C PRO A 81 -11.59 16.28 -2.58
N TYR A 82 -11.16 17.04 -1.58
CA TYR A 82 -11.29 16.67 -0.16
C TYR A 82 -12.72 16.29 0.29
N PRO A 83 -13.79 16.94 -0.19
CA PRO A 83 -15.15 16.50 0.12
C PRO A 83 -15.43 15.04 -0.29
N ASP A 84 -14.87 14.57 -1.40
CA ASP A 84 -15.07 13.18 -1.84
C ASP A 84 -14.38 12.19 -0.87
N TYR A 85 -13.19 12.54 -0.38
CA TYR A 85 -12.51 11.73 0.65
C TYR A 85 -13.32 11.69 1.95
N ALA A 86 -13.84 12.83 2.40
CA ALA A 86 -14.71 12.90 3.56
C ALA A 86 -15.96 12.03 3.39
N ASP A 87 -16.59 12.08 2.22
CA ASP A 87 -17.76 11.25 1.91
C ASP A 87 -17.45 9.75 1.95
N VAL A 88 -16.28 9.32 1.48
CA VAL A 88 -15.85 7.92 1.60
C VAL A 88 -15.69 7.52 3.06
N ILE A 89 -14.99 8.32 3.87
CA ILE A 89 -14.81 8.04 5.30
C ILE A 89 -16.17 7.96 6.00
N LYS A 90 -17.09 8.87 5.68
CA LYS A 90 -18.45 8.88 6.23
C LYS A 90 -19.23 7.61 5.85
N LYS A 91 -19.13 7.17 4.59
CA LYS A 91 -19.77 5.92 4.13
C LYS A 91 -19.19 4.69 4.82
N ILE A 92 -17.87 4.62 5.00
CA ILE A 92 -17.21 3.54 5.74
C ILE A 92 -17.66 3.55 7.21
N SER A 93 -17.66 4.73 7.84
CA SER A 93 -18.10 4.92 9.23
C SER A 93 -19.56 4.51 9.45
N ALA A 94 -20.44 4.79 8.48
CA ALA A 94 -21.85 4.38 8.52
C ALA A 94 -22.05 2.86 8.56
N GLY A 95 -21.06 2.07 8.14
CA GLY A 95 -21.05 0.62 8.26
C GLY A 95 -20.83 0.10 9.69
N GLY A 96 -20.57 0.97 10.66
CA GLY A 96 -20.31 0.62 12.06
C GLY A 96 -19.08 -0.28 12.29
N PRO A 97 -17.93 -0.03 11.64
CA PRO A 97 -16.73 -0.82 11.88
C PRO A 97 -16.24 -0.65 13.33
N THR A 98 -15.49 -1.62 13.88
CA THR A 98 -14.87 -1.48 15.21
C THR A 98 -13.64 -0.58 15.20
N SER A 99 -12.98 -0.45 14.06
CA SER A 99 -11.81 0.40 13.84
C SER A 99 -11.69 0.74 12.36
N ILE A 100 -11.12 1.91 12.06
CA ILE A 100 -10.81 2.32 10.69
C ILE A 100 -9.32 2.67 10.63
N GLY A 101 -8.56 1.90 9.85
CA GLY A 101 -7.19 2.25 9.45
C GLY A 101 -7.24 3.03 8.15
N ILE A 102 -6.63 4.22 8.12
CA ILE A 102 -6.56 5.05 6.91
C ILE A 102 -5.10 5.36 6.63
N ASP A 103 -4.65 5.03 5.42
CA ASP A 103 -3.34 5.40 4.89
C ASP A 103 -3.56 6.23 3.62
N PHE A 104 -3.33 7.54 3.70
CA PHE A 104 -3.34 8.41 2.53
C PHE A 104 -2.24 9.46 2.63
N ILE A 105 -1.74 9.89 1.46
CA ILE A 105 -0.82 11.01 1.33
C ILE A 105 -1.56 12.11 0.57
N LEU A 106 -1.81 13.24 1.22
CA LEU A 106 -2.45 14.40 0.59
C LEU A 106 -1.37 15.43 0.27
N ALA A 107 -1.13 15.66 -1.01
CA ALA A 107 -0.23 16.72 -1.44
C ALA A 107 -0.95 18.07 -1.31
N ASN A 108 -0.49 18.91 -0.38
CA ASN A 108 -1.04 20.26 -0.10
C ASN A 108 -0.85 21.27 -1.26
N THR A 109 -0.35 20.84 -2.42
CA THR A 109 0.24 21.73 -3.42
C THR A 109 -0.75 22.28 -4.45
N ILE A 110 -2.04 21.93 -4.41
CA ILE A 110 -2.97 22.29 -5.51
C ILE A 110 -4.31 22.88 -5.05
N ASP A 111 -4.91 22.42 -3.95
CA ASP A 111 -6.15 22.99 -3.39
C ASP A 111 -6.37 22.52 -1.94
N THR A 112 -6.60 23.44 -0.99
CA THR A 112 -6.92 23.13 0.42
C THR A 112 -8.42 23.07 0.71
N SER A 113 -9.27 23.34 -0.29
CA SER A 113 -10.72 23.47 -0.14
C SER A 113 -11.36 22.15 0.30
N GLY A 114 -12.04 22.17 1.45
CA GLY A 114 -12.68 20.99 2.03
C GLY A 114 -11.78 20.16 2.96
N TRP A 115 -10.54 20.58 3.20
CA TRP A 115 -9.64 19.91 4.15
C TRP A 115 -10.24 19.77 5.56
N SER A 116 -10.87 20.84 6.06
CA SER A 116 -11.55 20.83 7.37
C SER A 116 -12.66 19.79 7.46
N GLN A 117 -13.30 19.43 6.34
CA GLN A 117 -14.32 18.39 6.30
C GLN A 117 -13.71 17.00 6.44
N VAL A 118 -12.53 16.75 5.86
CA VAL A 118 -11.79 15.50 6.03
C VAL A 118 -11.36 15.35 7.48
N VAL A 119 -10.71 16.36 8.05
CA VAL A 119 -10.28 16.35 9.46
C VAL A 119 -11.46 16.14 10.41
N SER A 120 -12.54 16.88 10.22
CA SER A 120 -13.76 16.75 11.02
C SER A 120 -14.40 15.36 10.87
N THR A 121 -14.48 14.82 9.65
CA THR A 121 -15.07 13.50 9.42
C THR A 121 -14.23 12.40 10.05
N MET A 122 -12.90 12.49 9.95
CA MET A 122 -12.00 11.59 10.67
C MET A 122 -12.24 11.69 12.18
N ALA A 123 -12.43 12.89 12.71
CA ALA A 123 -12.64 13.11 14.14
C ALA A 123 -13.95 12.60 14.71
N HIS A 124 -14.99 12.53 13.89
CA HIS A 124 -16.26 11.94 14.27
C HIS A 124 -16.40 10.48 13.80
N SER A 125 -15.29 9.86 13.39
CA SER A 125 -15.23 8.45 12.98
C SER A 125 -14.31 7.66 13.92
N LEU A 126 -14.24 6.35 13.71
CA LEU A 126 -13.29 5.46 14.40
C LEU A 126 -11.93 5.40 13.68
N ALA A 127 -11.65 6.39 12.83
CA ALA A 127 -10.35 6.56 12.21
C ALA A 127 -9.33 6.97 13.25
N ILE A 128 -8.19 6.28 13.27
CA ILE A 128 -7.02 6.74 14.04
C ILE A 128 -6.53 8.02 13.36
N ASN A 129 -6.64 9.15 14.05
CA ASN A 129 -6.24 10.45 13.53
C ASN A 129 -5.18 11.08 14.44
N PRO A 130 -3.91 11.16 14.00
CA PRO A 130 -2.84 11.76 14.79
C PRO A 130 -3.03 13.27 15.01
N TYR A 131 -3.87 13.94 14.21
CA TYR A 131 -4.16 15.38 14.37
C TYR A 131 -5.22 15.68 15.44
N ILE A 132 -6.00 14.69 15.90
CA ILE A 132 -6.95 14.86 17.01
C ILE A 132 -6.25 14.75 18.34
N VAL A 133 -5.15 14.00 18.38
CA VAL A 133 -4.37 13.77 19.60
C VAL A 133 -3.95 15.10 20.22
N ASN A 134 -4.00 16.23 19.51
CA ASN A 134 -3.99 17.53 20.19
C ASN A 134 -4.45 18.73 19.34
N MET A 135 -5.76 18.98 19.27
CA MET A 135 -6.23 20.37 19.04
C MET A 135 -6.12 21.24 20.30
N ALA A 136 -6.00 20.63 21.48
CA ALA A 136 -5.77 21.34 22.75
C ALA A 136 -4.29 21.74 22.93
N ASP A 137 -3.33 20.85 22.61
CA ASP A 137 -1.91 21.16 22.80
C ASP A 137 -1.16 21.63 21.53
N PHE A 138 -1.65 21.38 20.30
CA PHE A 138 -0.92 21.75 19.06
C PHE A 138 -1.48 22.97 18.30
N GLY A 139 -2.43 23.70 18.89
CA GLY A 139 -2.73 25.07 18.48
C GLY A 139 -3.71 25.24 17.31
N ASP A 140 -3.95 26.53 17.02
CA ASP A 140 -4.92 27.09 16.07
C ASP A 140 -4.89 26.40 14.70
N TYR A 141 -6.06 25.99 14.19
CA TYR A 141 -6.24 25.38 12.87
C TYR A 141 -5.85 26.31 11.71
N HIS A 142 -5.64 27.61 11.97
CA HIS A 142 -5.08 28.57 11.02
C HIS A 142 -3.55 28.60 10.99
N LYS A 143 -2.87 27.88 11.89
CA LYS A 143 -1.41 27.80 11.96
C LYS A 143 -0.94 26.35 11.74
N PRO A 144 -0.22 26.06 10.64
CA PRO A 144 0.41 24.76 10.46
C PRO A 144 1.32 24.42 11.65
N ILE A 145 1.24 23.17 12.13
CA ILE A 145 2.15 22.66 13.16
C ILE A 145 3.52 22.46 12.52
N ASP A 146 4.54 23.09 13.10
CA ASP A 146 5.93 22.86 12.73
C ASP A 146 6.43 21.58 13.42
N VAL A 147 6.41 20.48 12.69
CA VAL A 147 6.73 19.14 13.23
C VAL A 147 8.19 19.05 13.68
N ASP A 148 9.09 19.85 13.09
CA ASP A 148 10.50 19.92 13.47
C ASP A 148 10.70 20.59 14.84
N LEU A 149 9.72 21.39 15.29
CA LEU A 149 9.72 22.01 16.62
C LEU A 149 8.98 21.18 17.68
N HIS A 150 8.20 20.17 17.25
CA HIS A 150 7.32 19.37 18.11
C HIS A 150 7.63 17.86 18.04
N HIS A 151 8.90 17.50 18.26
CA HIS A 151 9.37 16.11 18.32
C HIS A 151 8.66 15.27 19.38
N ASP A 152 8.04 15.91 20.37
CA ASP A 152 7.26 15.28 21.44
C ASP A 152 5.98 14.59 20.94
N ILE A 153 5.44 15.02 19.80
CA ILE A 153 4.34 14.35 19.09
C ILE A 153 4.67 12.88 18.84
N LEU A 154 5.91 12.59 18.46
CA LEU A 154 6.35 11.23 18.15
C LEU A 154 6.35 10.31 19.38
N TYR A 155 6.46 10.85 20.60
CA TYR A 155 6.35 10.06 21.82
C TYR A 155 4.90 9.67 22.13
N GLN A 156 3.92 10.51 21.76
CA GLN A 156 2.50 10.21 21.95
C GLN A 156 1.98 9.17 20.95
N LEU A 157 2.66 9.02 19.81
CA LEU A 157 2.35 7.99 18.79
C LEU A 157 2.94 6.61 19.11
N ARG A 158 3.76 6.48 20.16
CA ARG A 158 4.25 5.19 20.65
C ARG A 158 3.20 4.55 21.57
N LEU A 159 2.12 4.06 20.98
CA LEU A 159 1.26 3.04 21.59
C LEU A 159 1.82 1.64 21.32
#